data_AF-A0A533XMY2-F1
#
_entry.id   AF-A0A533XMY2-F1
#
_cell.length_a   1.000
_cell.length_b   1.000
_cell.length_c   1.000
_cell.angle_alpha   90.00
_cell.angle_beta   90.00
_cell.angle_gamma   90.00
#
_symmetry.space_group_name_H-M   'P 1'
#
loop_
_entity.id
_entity.type
_entity.pdbx_description
1 polymer ?
#
loop_
_entity_poly.entity_id
_entity_poly.type
_entity_poly.pdbx_seq_one_letter_code
_entity_poly.pdbx_strand_id
1 'polypeptide(L)'
;MHLLCTNGLFIDMGAIYRCVIDCTAEIHFLLENYPKKSAHVDRFVKAFFETTIDGHLTAETEPVPTRKIHSAVVRSLTGLEQDDRVLEKIRFVYTTFSGYTHANYAHIMEIYGGTYPNLSFNVAGVPSVKQIEWRMQLVEQAYLSVFYALASIAQSLGLRDLHTEILQHC
;
A
#
# COMPACT_ATOMS: atom_id res chain seq x y z
N MET A 1 4.92 -5.05 -11.04
CA MET A 1 3.96 -6.05 -10.52
C MET A 1 3.42 -6.98 -11.60
N HIS A 2 2.93 -6.50 -12.76
CA HIS A 2 2.42 -7.37 -13.85
C HIS A 2 3.38 -8.52 -14.20
N LEU A 3 4.64 -8.21 -14.54
CA LEU A 3 5.67 -9.21 -14.86
C LEU A 3 5.85 -10.26 -13.76
N LEU A 4 5.77 -9.85 -12.49
CA LEU A 4 5.94 -10.75 -11.35
C LEU A 4 4.73 -11.67 -11.22
N CYS A 5 3.51 -11.13 -11.28
CA CYS A 5 2.28 -11.93 -11.25
C CYS A 5 2.22 -12.95 -12.39
N THR A 6 2.54 -12.54 -13.62
CA THR A 6 2.49 -13.44 -14.79
C THR A 6 3.47 -14.61 -14.71
N ASN A 7 4.56 -14.44 -13.94
CA ASN A 7 5.54 -15.48 -13.67
C ASN A 7 5.31 -16.17 -12.32
N GLY A 8 4.19 -15.91 -11.64
CA GLY A 8 3.87 -16.53 -10.35
C GLY A 8 4.78 -16.10 -9.19
N LEU A 9 5.49 -14.97 -9.31
CA LEU A 9 6.38 -14.42 -8.29
C LEU A 9 5.58 -13.55 -7.30
N PHE A 10 4.71 -14.20 -6.54
CA PHE A 10 3.71 -13.51 -5.73
C PHE A 10 4.26 -12.86 -4.47
N ILE A 11 5.40 -13.34 -3.96
CA ILE A 11 6.08 -12.75 -2.80
C ILE A 11 6.56 -11.34 -3.13
N ASP A 12 7.35 -11.22 -4.20
CA ASP A 12 7.87 -9.94 -4.69
C ASP A 12 6.73 -9.00 -5.07
N MET A 13 5.68 -9.52 -5.71
CA MET A 13 4.50 -8.72 -6.00
C MET A 13 3.82 -8.22 -4.72
N GLY A 14 3.61 -9.08 -3.73
CA GLY A 14 2.97 -8.73 -2.46
C GLY A 14 3.75 -7.67 -1.69
N ALA A 15 5.08 -7.76 -1.70
CA ALA A 15 5.96 -6.75 -1.11
C ALA A 15 5.86 -5.40 -1.85
N ILE A 16 5.85 -5.38 -3.19
CA ILE A 16 5.67 -4.12 -3.94
C ILE A 16 4.28 -3.54 -3.71
N TYR A 17 3.23 -4.37 -3.73
CA TYR A 17 1.87 -3.95 -3.47
C TYR A 17 1.74 -3.31 -2.08
N ARG A 18 2.38 -3.90 -1.07
CA ARG A 18 2.48 -3.34 0.29
C ARG A 18 3.07 -1.93 0.29
N CYS A 19 4.16 -1.71 -0.45
CA CYS A 19 4.79 -0.39 -0.58
C CYS A 19 3.89 0.63 -1.28
N VAL A 20 3.20 0.23 -2.35
CA VAL A 20 2.26 1.11 -3.07
C VAL A 20 1.12 1.55 -2.15
N ILE A 21 0.58 0.63 -1.34
CA ILE A 21 -0.47 0.97 -0.37
C ILE A 21 0.04 1.94 0.70
N ASP A 22 1.26 1.77 1.22
CA ASP A 22 1.83 2.74 2.17
C ASP A 22 1.94 4.12 1.55
N CYS A 23 2.56 4.21 0.38
CA CYS A 23 2.79 5.49 -0.29
C CYS A 23 1.47 6.21 -0.57
N THR A 24 0.47 5.50 -1.07
CA THR A 24 -0.85 6.08 -1.37
C THR A 24 -1.59 6.49 -0.09
N ALA A 25 -1.54 5.69 0.97
CA ALA A 25 -2.12 6.03 2.27
C ALA A 25 -1.46 7.26 2.90
N GLU A 26 -0.14 7.37 2.81
CA GLU A 26 0.64 8.52 3.29
C GLU A 26 0.31 9.79 2.51
N ILE A 27 0.12 9.71 1.18
CA ILE A 27 -0.36 10.83 0.37
C ILE A 27 -1.72 11.33 0.90
N HIS A 28 -2.70 10.44 1.08
CA HIS A 28 -4.01 10.85 1.64
C HIS A 28 -3.89 11.46 3.04
N PHE A 29 -3.01 10.93 3.88
CA PHE A 29 -2.73 11.50 5.20
C PHE A 29 -2.13 12.92 5.13
N LEU A 30 -1.19 13.16 4.22
CA LEU A 30 -0.60 14.48 4.01
C LEU A 30 -1.60 15.50 3.44
N LEU A 31 -2.52 15.04 2.60
CA LEU A 31 -3.48 15.91 1.92
C LEU A 31 -4.75 16.21 2.71
N GLU A 32 -5.06 15.42 3.76
CA GLU A 32 -6.32 15.44 4.50
C GLU A 32 -6.85 16.85 4.83
N ASN A 33 -5.97 17.75 5.27
CA ASN A 33 -6.33 19.11 5.64
C ASN A 33 -5.56 20.17 4.84
N TYR A 34 -4.87 19.77 3.77
CA TYR A 34 -4.03 20.67 2.98
C TYR A 34 -4.85 21.89 2.50
N PRO A 35 -4.31 23.13 2.60
CA PRO A 35 -2.93 23.50 2.93
C PRO A 35 -2.62 23.60 4.44
N LYS A 36 -3.61 23.37 5.32
CA LYS A 36 -3.38 23.39 6.76
C LYS A 36 -2.63 22.13 7.18
N LYS A 37 -1.53 22.31 7.92
CA LYS A 37 -0.75 21.20 8.48
C LYS A 37 -1.19 20.92 9.91
N SER A 38 -1.40 19.65 10.22
CA SER A 38 -1.57 19.21 11.61
C SER A 38 -0.20 18.91 12.23
N ALA A 39 -0.13 18.92 13.56
CA ALA A 39 1.09 18.50 14.27
C ALA A 39 1.53 17.06 13.93
N HIS A 40 0.61 16.21 13.49
CA HIS A 40 0.95 14.88 13.00
C HIS A 40 1.60 14.92 11.62
N VAL A 41 1.13 15.78 10.70
CA VAL A 41 1.74 15.97 9.38
C VAL A 41 3.16 16.52 9.53
N ASP A 42 3.37 17.54 10.36
CA ASP A 42 4.71 18.11 10.57
C ASP A 42 5.68 17.06 11.15
N ARG A 43 5.21 16.24 12.11
CA ARG A 43 6.00 15.14 12.68
C ARG A 43 6.33 14.08 11.64
N PHE A 44 5.36 13.69 10.82
CA PHE A 44 5.57 12.70 9.76
C PHE A 44 6.65 13.17 8.77
N VAL A 45 6.54 14.41 8.28
CA VAL A 45 7.51 15.00 7.36
C VAL A 45 8.90 15.08 8.00
N LYS A 46 8.99 15.51 9.27
CA LYS A 46 10.26 15.57 10.00
C LYS A 46 10.90 14.18 10.12
N ALA A 47 10.14 13.18 10.59
CA ALA A 47 10.63 11.81 10.73
C ALA A 47 11.09 11.23 9.39
N PHE A 48 10.32 11.46 8.31
CA PHE A 48 10.66 11.00 6.96
C PHE A 48 12.04 11.49 6.50
N PHE A 49 12.34 12.78 6.71
CA PHE A 49 13.65 13.35 6.34
C PHE A 49 14.79 13.00 7.31
N GLU A 50 14.49 12.59 8.54
CA GLU A 50 15.50 12.07 9.47
C GLU A 50 15.91 10.63 9.12
N THR A 51 14.97 9.82 8.61
CA THR A 51 15.23 8.46 8.13
C THR A 51 15.78 8.47 6.70
N THR A 52 17.03 8.87 6.52
CA THR A 52 17.73 8.75 5.23
C THR A 52 18.78 7.64 5.28
N ILE A 53 19.13 7.08 4.12
CA ILE A 53 20.14 6.00 4.01
C ILE A 53 21.53 6.50 4.45
N ASP A 54 21.77 7.80 4.34
CA ASP A 54 23.08 8.43 4.56
C ASP A 54 23.25 9.07 5.96
N GLY A 55 22.17 9.15 6.74
CA GLY A 55 22.17 9.55 8.15
C GLY A 55 21.82 8.35 9.03
N HIS A 56 22.34 8.26 10.24
CA HIS A 56 22.09 7.12 11.13
C HIS A 56 20.60 6.71 11.13
N LEU A 57 20.30 5.42 10.94
CA LEU A 57 18.95 4.82 10.95
C LEU A 57 18.15 5.07 12.26
N THR A 58 18.76 5.75 13.23
CA THR A 58 18.14 6.26 14.44
C THR A 58 17.54 7.62 14.16
N ALA A 59 16.23 7.66 13.89
CA ALA A 59 15.48 8.91 13.89
C ALA A 59 15.34 9.46 15.31
N GLU A 60 15.49 10.78 15.48
CA GLU A 60 15.19 11.45 16.76
C GLU A 60 13.68 11.65 16.95
N THR A 61 12.97 11.81 15.85
CA THR A 61 11.53 12.00 15.81
C THR A 61 10.80 10.67 15.82
N GLU A 62 9.93 10.49 16.81
CA GLU A 62 9.03 9.33 16.84
C GLU A 62 8.11 9.34 15.60
N PRO A 63 8.08 8.25 14.82
CA PRO A 63 7.24 8.17 13.63
C PRO A 63 5.76 8.21 13.99
N VAL A 64 4.94 8.78 13.10
CA VAL A 64 3.49 8.79 13.28
C VAL A 64 2.96 7.35 13.21
N PRO A 65 2.16 6.90 14.21
CA PRO A 65 1.62 5.55 14.19
C PRO A 65 0.76 5.31 12.95
N THR A 66 0.97 4.19 12.24
CA THR A 66 0.23 3.83 11.02
C THR A 66 -1.30 3.88 11.18
N ARG A 67 -1.81 3.56 12.38
CA ARG A 67 -3.25 3.70 12.69
C ARG A 67 -3.80 5.11 12.43
N LYS A 68 -2.99 6.16 12.64
CA LYS A 68 -3.38 7.55 12.39
C LYS A 68 -3.44 7.85 10.90
N ILE A 69 -2.51 7.31 10.13
CA ILE A 69 -2.47 7.38 8.66
C ILE A 69 -3.74 6.71 8.10
N HIS A 70 -4.03 5.47 8.51
CA HIS A 70 -5.25 4.77 8.07
C HIS A 70 -6.54 5.51 8.44
N SER A 71 -6.62 6.08 9.64
CA SER A 71 -7.79 6.88 10.03
C SER A 71 -7.96 8.13 9.15
N ALA A 72 -6.87 8.73 8.65
CA ALA A 72 -6.94 9.84 7.71
C ALA A 72 -7.39 9.40 6.31
N VAL A 73 -6.92 8.23 5.84
CA VAL A 73 -7.39 7.63 4.59
C VAL A 73 -8.91 7.43 4.64
N VAL A 74 -9.45 6.88 5.74
CA VAL A 74 -10.90 6.70 5.92
C VAL A 74 -11.63 8.04 5.76
N ARG A 75 -11.20 9.09 6.46
CA ARG A 75 -11.83 10.42 6.38
C ARG A 75 -11.74 11.01 4.98
N SER A 76 -10.60 10.85 4.31
CA SER A 76 -10.41 11.29 2.92
C SER A 76 -11.33 10.57 1.94
N LEU A 77 -11.61 9.28 2.15
CA LEU A 77 -12.44 8.48 1.24
C LEU A 77 -13.94 8.63 1.50
N THR A 78 -14.36 8.72 2.77
CA THR A 78 -15.78 8.73 3.12
C THR A 78 -16.36 10.13 3.28
N GLY A 79 -15.52 11.16 3.47
CA GLY A 79 -15.95 12.51 3.83
C GLY A 79 -16.61 12.59 5.22
N LEU A 80 -16.54 11.51 6.01
CA LEU A 80 -17.11 11.38 7.37
C LEU A 80 -15.99 11.22 8.41
N GLU A 81 -16.25 11.57 9.67
CA GLU A 81 -15.22 11.58 10.73
C GLU A 81 -14.56 10.21 10.98
N GLN A 82 -15.29 9.10 10.94
CA GLN A 82 -14.75 7.73 10.91
C GLN A 82 -15.83 6.77 10.40
N ASP A 83 -15.44 5.81 9.56
CA ASP A 83 -16.24 4.63 9.23
C ASP A 83 -15.45 3.38 9.65
N ASP A 84 -15.92 2.72 10.71
CA ASP A 84 -15.25 1.55 11.30
C ASP A 84 -15.17 0.37 10.33
N ARG A 85 -16.17 0.20 9.45
CA ARG A 85 -16.19 -0.90 8.47
C ARG A 85 -15.14 -0.67 7.40
N VAL A 86 -14.98 0.57 6.95
CA VAL A 86 -13.93 0.93 5.98
C VAL A 86 -12.55 0.84 6.64
N LEU A 87 -12.42 1.28 7.89
CA LEU A 87 -11.17 1.19 8.65
C LEU A 87 -10.73 -0.26 8.86
N GLU A 88 -11.67 -1.16 9.20
CA GLU A 88 -11.41 -2.59 9.35
C GLU A 88 -10.90 -3.19 8.05
N LYS A 89 -11.53 -2.87 6.91
CA LYS A 89 -11.08 -3.33 5.59
C LYS A 89 -9.68 -2.85 5.25
N ILE A 90 -9.37 -1.57 5.48
CA ILE A 90 -8.03 -1.02 5.24
C ILE A 90 -7.00 -1.75 6.11
N ARG A 91 -7.30 -1.98 7.39
CA ARG A 91 -6.42 -2.72 8.31
C ARG A 91 -6.23 -4.17 7.89
N PHE A 92 -7.28 -4.82 7.41
CA PHE A 92 -7.23 -6.20 6.93
C PHE A 92 -6.29 -6.32 5.72
N VAL A 93 -6.46 -5.44 4.73
CA VAL A 93 -5.56 -5.38 3.56
C VAL A 93 -4.13 -5.13 4.02
N TYR A 94 -3.89 -4.09 4.83
CA TYR A 94 -2.57 -3.77 5.35
C TYR A 94 -1.90 -4.97 6.05
N THR A 95 -2.62 -5.63 6.96
CA THR A 95 -2.10 -6.75 7.75
C THR A 95 -1.76 -7.95 6.86
N THR A 96 -2.62 -8.24 5.89
CA THR A 96 -2.40 -9.31 4.90
C THR A 96 -1.10 -9.06 4.13
N PHE A 97 -0.89 -7.84 3.64
CA PHE A 97 0.29 -7.56 2.83
C PHE A 97 1.56 -7.36 3.66
N SER A 98 1.43 -7.00 4.93
CA SER A 98 2.55 -6.91 5.89
C SER A 98 3.23 -8.26 6.12
N GLY A 99 2.49 -9.37 5.93
CA GLY A 99 3.04 -10.71 5.97
C GLY A 99 4.15 -10.96 4.94
N TYR A 100 4.06 -10.36 3.75
CA TYR A 100 5.07 -10.50 2.70
C TYR A 100 6.36 -9.74 3.02
N THR A 101 6.29 -8.61 3.74
CA THR A 101 7.47 -7.82 4.12
C THR A 101 8.15 -8.36 5.37
N HIS A 102 7.41 -8.92 6.32
CA HIS A 102 7.97 -9.48 7.56
C HIS A 102 8.30 -10.98 7.47
N ALA A 103 8.37 -11.53 6.26
CA ALA A 103 8.67 -12.94 6.03
C ALA A 103 7.78 -13.89 6.85
N ASN A 104 6.50 -13.55 7.00
CA ASN A 104 5.55 -14.42 7.70
C ASN A 104 5.39 -15.70 6.89
N TYR A 105 5.69 -16.84 7.52
CA TYR A 105 5.69 -18.17 6.92
C TYR A 105 4.50 -18.41 6.00
N ALA A 106 3.27 -18.10 6.45
CA ALA A 106 2.06 -18.35 5.67
C ALA A 106 1.94 -17.53 4.37
N HIS A 107 2.69 -16.42 4.26
CA HIS A 107 2.67 -15.52 3.11
C HIS A 107 3.83 -15.77 2.14
N ILE A 108 4.97 -16.27 2.64
CA ILE A 108 6.18 -16.47 1.82
C ILE A 108 6.47 -17.94 1.48
N MET A 109 5.92 -18.90 2.21
CA MET A 109 6.07 -20.32 1.91
C MET A 109 4.90 -20.77 1.05
N GLU A 110 5.01 -20.58 -0.26
CA GLU A 110 4.03 -21.11 -1.22
C GLU A 110 4.29 -22.61 -1.43
N ILE A 111 3.82 -23.41 -0.48
CA ILE A 111 3.96 -24.86 -0.46
C ILE A 111 2.87 -25.52 -1.34
N TYR A 112 3.25 -26.53 -2.11
CA TYR A 112 2.33 -27.35 -2.91
C TYR A 112 2.60 -28.85 -2.69
N GLY A 113 1.76 -29.71 -3.27
CA GLY A 113 1.93 -31.17 -3.20
C GLY A 113 1.16 -31.87 -2.08
N GLY A 114 0.32 -31.15 -1.32
CA GLY A 114 -0.66 -31.74 -0.40
C GLY A 114 -0.07 -32.02 0.99
N THR A 115 0.07 -33.29 1.37
CA THR A 115 0.61 -33.70 2.67
C THR A 115 2.03 -34.28 2.53
N TYR A 116 2.78 -34.29 3.64
CA TYR A 116 4.10 -34.92 3.69
C TYR A 116 4.04 -36.39 3.19
N PRO A 117 5.02 -36.87 2.40
CA PRO A 117 6.30 -36.23 2.01
C PRO A 117 6.24 -35.38 0.74
N ASN A 118 5.07 -35.21 0.14
CA ASN A 118 4.94 -34.58 -1.19
C ASN A 118 5.01 -33.05 -1.16
N LEU A 119 5.17 -32.44 0.03
CA LEU A 119 5.32 -31.00 0.18
C LEU A 119 6.54 -30.49 -0.59
N SER A 120 6.32 -29.50 -1.46
CA SER A 120 7.33 -28.88 -2.30
C SER A 120 7.18 -27.35 -2.28
N PHE A 121 8.25 -26.62 -2.60
CA PHE A 121 8.27 -25.15 -2.62
C PHE A 121 8.40 -24.62 -4.05
N ASN A 122 7.67 -23.55 -4.36
CA ASN A 122 7.81 -22.89 -5.66
C ASN A 122 9.06 -22.00 -5.68
N VAL A 123 10.14 -22.47 -6.32
CA VAL A 123 11.37 -21.70 -6.54
C VAL A 123 11.39 -20.92 -7.86
N ALA A 124 10.50 -21.28 -8.79
CA ALA A 124 10.38 -20.68 -10.12
C ALA A 124 9.06 -19.89 -10.28
N GLY A 125 8.42 -19.53 -9.17
CA GLY A 125 7.07 -18.97 -9.13
C GLY A 125 5.97 -20.04 -9.24
N VAL A 126 4.76 -19.66 -8.88
CA VAL A 126 3.60 -20.56 -8.89
C VAL A 126 3.04 -20.73 -10.32
N PRO A 127 2.94 -21.97 -10.84
CA PRO A 127 2.50 -22.21 -12.23
C PRO A 127 0.97 -22.19 -12.42
N SER A 128 0.20 -21.92 -11.37
CA SER A 128 -1.27 -22.00 -11.43
C SER A 128 -1.87 -20.78 -12.12
N VAL A 129 -2.43 -20.99 -13.32
CA VAL A 129 -3.12 -19.94 -14.11
C VAL A 129 -4.20 -19.23 -13.31
N LYS A 130 -5.05 -19.98 -12.60
CA LYS A 130 -6.13 -19.42 -11.78
C LYS A 130 -5.60 -18.49 -10.69
N GLN A 131 -4.50 -18.88 -10.05
CA GLN A 131 -3.86 -18.07 -9.02
C GLN A 131 -3.22 -16.80 -9.61
N ILE A 132 -2.64 -16.90 -10.81
CA ILE A 132 -2.12 -15.75 -11.55
C ILE A 132 -3.26 -14.77 -11.85
N GLU A 133 -4.37 -15.24 -12.41
CA GLU A 133 -5.55 -14.40 -12.71
C GLU A 133 -6.09 -13.67 -11.48
N TRP A 134 -6.22 -14.37 -10.34
CA TRP A 134 -6.65 -13.73 -9.10
C TRP A 134 -5.70 -12.64 -8.63
N ARG A 135 -4.40 -12.88 -8.66
CA ARG A 135 -3.40 -11.87 -8.26
C ARG A 135 -3.28 -10.72 -9.28
N MET A 136 -3.63 -10.94 -10.54
CA MET A 136 -3.66 -9.87 -11.54
C MET A 136 -4.64 -8.76 -11.18
N GLN A 137 -5.75 -9.06 -10.48
CA GLN A 137 -6.68 -8.05 -9.97
C GLN A 137 -6.01 -7.08 -8.98
N LEU A 138 -5.02 -7.55 -8.21
CA LEU A 138 -4.26 -6.69 -7.31
C LEU A 138 -3.33 -5.73 -8.06
N VAL A 139 -2.84 -6.14 -9.23
CA VAL A 139 -2.02 -5.27 -10.09
C VAL A 139 -2.86 -4.09 -10.59
N GLU A 140 -4.07 -4.38 -11.05
CA GLU A 140 -5.04 -3.36 -11.48
C GLU A 140 -5.43 -2.45 -10.31
N GLN A 141 -5.75 -3.02 -9.15
CA GLN A 141 -6.08 -2.21 -7.96
C GLN A 141 -4.93 -1.28 -7.57
N ALA A 142 -3.68 -1.77 -7.58
CA ALA A 142 -2.53 -0.95 -7.23
C ALA A 142 -2.32 0.18 -8.24
N TYR A 143 -2.49 -0.11 -9.52
CA TYR A 143 -2.49 0.91 -10.58
C TYR A 143 -3.53 1.99 -10.30
N LEU A 144 -4.79 1.62 -10.10
CA LEU A 144 -5.87 2.56 -9.81
C LEU A 144 -5.62 3.36 -8.53
N SER A 145 -5.06 2.74 -7.49
CA SER A 145 -4.75 3.43 -6.22
C SER A 145 -3.74 4.56 -6.41
N VAL A 146 -2.75 4.39 -7.30
CA VAL A 146 -1.78 5.43 -7.63
C VAL A 146 -2.47 6.56 -8.39
N PHE A 147 -3.32 6.25 -9.36
CA PHE A 147 -4.07 7.27 -10.09
C PHE A 147 -5.00 8.08 -9.19
N TYR A 148 -5.72 7.43 -8.26
CA TYR A 148 -6.56 8.14 -7.29
C TYR A 148 -5.75 9.00 -6.32
N ALA A 149 -4.55 8.55 -5.91
CA ALA A 149 -3.66 9.38 -5.11
C ALA A 149 -3.17 10.61 -5.90
N LEU A 150 -2.79 10.44 -7.18
CA LEU A 150 -2.39 11.54 -8.06
C LEU A 150 -3.54 12.53 -8.29
N ALA A 151 -4.75 12.02 -8.54
CA ALA A 151 -5.95 12.85 -8.65
C ALA A 151 -6.18 13.64 -7.36
N SER A 152 -6.06 12.99 -6.19
CA SER A 152 -6.18 13.67 -4.90
C SER A 152 -5.16 14.79 -4.72
N ILE A 153 -3.90 14.57 -5.13
CA ILE A 153 -2.85 15.61 -5.14
C ILE A 153 -3.27 16.78 -6.03
N ALA A 154 -3.65 16.51 -7.29
CA ALA A 154 -4.03 17.55 -8.23
C ALA A 154 -5.22 18.37 -7.72
N GLN A 155 -6.23 17.71 -7.15
CA GLN A 155 -7.40 18.34 -6.55
C GLN A 155 -7.01 19.23 -5.37
N SER A 156 -6.21 18.73 -4.42
CA SER A 156 -5.76 19.49 -3.24
C SER A 156 -4.89 20.70 -3.60
N LEU A 157 -4.12 20.62 -4.70
CA LEU A 157 -3.29 21.72 -5.21
C LEU A 157 -4.07 22.70 -6.11
N GLY A 158 -5.34 22.43 -6.41
CA GLY A 158 -6.17 23.27 -7.29
C GLY A 158 -5.86 23.13 -8.79
N LEU A 159 -5.16 22.06 -9.19
CA LEU A 159 -4.77 21.76 -10.58
C LEU A 159 -5.92 21.03 -11.30
N ARG A 160 -7.00 21.76 -11.61
CA ARG A 160 -8.27 21.17 -12.11
C ARG A 160 -8.15 20.46 -13.45
N ASP A 161 -7.36 21.00 -14.38
CA ASP A 161 -7.18 20.41 -15.71
C ASP A 161 -6.47 19.06 -15.60
N LEU A 162 -5.36 19.02 -14.83
CA LEU A 162 -4.62 17.80 -14.54
C LEU A 162 -5.47 16.78 -13.79
N HIS A 163 -6.26 17.20 -12.80
CA HIS A 163 -7.20 16.31 -12.10
C HIS A 163 -8.18 15.64 -13.08
N THR A 164 -8.73 16.42 -14.01
CA THR A 164 -9.67 15.91 -15.02
C THR A 164 -8.99 14.95 -15.99
N GLU A 165 -7.77 15.27 -16.44
CA GLU A 165 -6.96 14.41 -17.31
C GLU A 165 -6.66 13.06 -16.64
N ILE A 166 -6.22 13.06 -15.37
CA ILE A 166 -5.93 11.84 -14.63
C ILE A 166 -7.17 10.94 -14.54
N LEU A 167 -8.34 11.52 -14.25
CA LEU A 167 -9.59 10.76 -14.13
C LEU A 167 -10.07 10.13 -15.45
N GLN A 168 -9.58 10.57 -16.61
CA GLN A 168 -9.86 9.91 -17.89
C GLN A 168 -9.08 8.59 -18.06
N HIS A 169 -8.06 8.37 -17.23
CA HIS A 169 -7.19 7.20 -17.24
C HIS A 169 -7.42 6.26 -16.04
N CYS A 170 -8.33 6.64 -15.14
CA CYS A 170 -8.86 5.78 -14.08
C CYS A 170 -10.00 4.91 -14.62
#